data_AF-A0A967YMB1-F1
#
_entry.id   AF-A0A967YMB1-F1
#
_cell.length_a   1.000
_cell.length_b   1.000
_cell.length_c   1.000
_cell.angle_alpha   90.00
_cell.angle_beta   90.00
_cell.angle_gamma   90.00
#
_symmetry.space_group_name_H-M   'P 1'
#
loop_
_entity.id
_entity.type
_entity.pdbx_description
1 polymer ?
#
loop_
_entity_poly.entity_id
_entity_poly.type
_entity_poly.pdbx_seq_one_letter_code
_entity_poly.pdbx_strand_id
1 'polypeptide(L)'
;MTVRAAELMMAILMGVLSLFLMWKSAELPVGWIKGKGPGGGAWPFWLSVVMLGCCIATAVRWFARQTPESRSTEQYMDRTTVQINAITVGSLVALLALTHVIGMYFATMLFLLFYLRFVGRHAWLLTISISLGLPIG
;
A
#
# COMPACT_ATOMS: atom_id res chain seq x y z
N MET A 1 -10.29 5.92 16.56
CA MET A 1 -10.08 4.45 16.56
C MET A 1 -8.90 4.15 17.46
N THR A 2 -9.00 3.13 18.32
CA THR A 2 -7.88 2.71 19.18
C THR A 2 -6.90 1.85 18.38
N VAL A 3 -5.63 1.82 18.79
CA VAL A 3 -4.58 0.99 18.16
C VAL A 3 -5.01 -0.47 18.07
N ARG A 4 -5.59 -1.02 19.13
CA ARG A 4 -6.13 -2.38 19.17
C ARG A 4 -7.20 -2.65 18.09
N ALA A 5 -8.11 -1.71 17.86
CA ALA A 5 -9.16 -1.86 16.85
C ALA A 5 -8.59 -1.74 15.43
N ALA A 6 -7.59 -0.87 15.24
CA ALA A 6 -6.88 -0.71 13.97
C ALA A 6 -6.06 -1.95 13.60
N GLU A 7 -5.34 -2.56 14.55
CA GLU A 7 -4.57 -3.80 14.33
C GLU A 7 -5.49 -4.94 13.84
N LEU A 8 -6.63 -5.14 14.50
CA LEU A 8 -7.60 -6.15 14.11
C LEU A 8 -8.22 -5.86 12.74
N MET A 9 -8.63 -4.60 12.51
CA MET A 9 -9.21 -4.19 11.24
C MET A 9 -8.24 -4.39 10.09
N MET A 10 -6.96 -4.04 10.28
CA MET A 10 -5.92 -4.21 9.28
C MET A 10 -5.64 -5.69 9.00
N ALA A 11 -5.56 -6.52 10.04
CA ALA A 11 -5.37 -7.97 9.89
C ALA A 11 -6.54 -8.61 9.11
N ILE A 12 -7.78 -8.19 9.37
CA ILE A 12 -8.96 -8.66 8.64
C ILE A 12 -8.93 -8.18 7.19
N LEU A 13 -8.72 -6.88 6.95
CA LEU A 13 -8.69 -6.31 5.60
C LEU A 13 -7.60 -6.94 4.74
N MET A 14 -6.39 -7.06 5.28
CA MET A 14 -5.29 -7.72 4.57
C MET A 14 -5.53 -9.21 4.37
N GLY A 15 -6.15 -9.90 5.34
CA GLY A 15 -6.55 -11.30 5.18
C GLY A 15 -7.54 -11.50 4.04
N VAL A 16 -8.58 -10.66 3.95
CA VAL A 16 -9.56 -10.68 2.85
C VAL A 16 -8.89 -10.37 1.51
N LEU A 17 -8.01 -9.37 1.45
CA LEU A 17 -7.28 -9.03 0.24
C LEU A 17 -6.32 -10.16 -0.19
N SER A 18 -5.73 -10.85 0.77
CA SER A 18 -4.91 -12.05 0.50
C SER A 18 -5.73 -13.16 -0.14
N LEU A 19 -6.92 -13.45 0.39
CA LEU A 19 -7.84 -14.43 -0.19
C LEU A 19 -8.28 -14.03 -1.61
N PHE A 20 -8.54 -12.74 -1.83
CA PHE A 20 -8.87 -12.21 -3.15
C PHE A 20 -7.72 -12.40 -4.14
N LEU A 21 -6.47 -12.10 -3.73
CA LEU A 21 -5.29 -12.34 -4.55
C LEU A 21 -5.08 -13.82 -4.85
N MET A 22 -5.32 -14.71 -3.88
CA MET A 22 -5.27 -16.16 -4.10
C MET A 22 -6.28 -16.59 -5.16
N TRP A 23 -7.53 -16.11 -5.09
CA TRP A 23 -8.55 -16.40 -6.09
C TRP A 23 -8.09 -15.93 -7.47
N LYS A 24 -7.70 -14.66 -7.62
CA LYS A 24 -7.27 -14.13 -8.92
C LYS A 24 -6.02 -14.80 -9.47
N SER A 25 -5.10 -15.20 -8.60
CA SER A 25 -3.89 -15.91 -9.01
C SER A 25 -4.19 -17.35 -9.45
N ALA A 26 -5.25 -17.97 -8.90
CA ALA A 26 -5.69 -19.31 -9.29
C ALA A 26 -6.38 -19.35 -10.67
N GLU A 27 -6.74 -18.20 -11.25
CA GLU A 27 -7.19 -18.11 -12.64
C GLU A 27 -6.06 -18.40 -13.64
N LEU A 28 -4.80 -18.24 -13.22
CA LEU A 28 -3.60 -18.60 -13.99
C LEU A 28 -3.00 -19.92 -13.46
N PRO A 29 -2.21 -20.65 -14.26
CA PRO A 29 -1.51 -21.83 -13.77
C PRO A 29 -0.60 -21.46 -12.59
N VAL A 30 -0.95 -21.97 -11.40
CA VAL A 30 -0.21 -21.80 -10.14
C VAL A 30 0.91 -22.85 -9.99
N GLY A 31 0.76 -23.97 -10.68
CA GLY A 31 1.72 -25.08 -10.66
C GLY A 31 2.96 -24.83 -11.52
N TRP A 32 3.93 -25.72 -11.37
CA TRP A 32 5.12 -25.75 -12.21
C TRP A 32 4.77 -26.29 -13.61
N ILE A 33 5.01 -25.50 -14.65
CA ILE A 33 4.77 -25.90 -16.04
C ILE A 33 6.05 -26.57 -16.55
N LYS A 34 5.94 -27.84 -16.95
CA LYS A 34 7.08 -28.64 -17.44
C LYS A 34 7.69 -27.96 -18.67
N GLY A 35 8.97 -27.59 -18.58
CA GLY A 35 9.74 -26.95 -19.66
C GLY A 35 9.58 -25.43 -19.79
N LYS A 36 8.74 -24.77 -18.98
CA LYS A 36 8.57 -23.30 -18.99
C LYS A 36 8.77 -22.62 -17.62
N GLY A 37 8.84 -23.38 -16.53
CA GLY A 37 9.03 -22.85 -15.17
C GLY A 37 7.70 -22.65 -14.42
N PRO A 38 7.69 -21.90 -13.31
CA PRO A 38 6.48 -21.64 -12.54
C PRO A 38 5.48 -20.85 -13.39
N GLY A 39 4.20 -21.26 -13.38
CA GLY A 39 3.18 -20.54 -14.13
C GLY A 39 2.97 -19.12 -13.60
N GLY A 40 2.37 -18.24 -14.42
CA GLY A 40 2.24 -16.81 -14.09
C GLY A 40 1.47 -16.52 -12.79
N GLY A 41 0.59 -17.44 -12.37
CA GLY A 41 -0.14 -17.34 -11.10
C GLY A 41 0.61 -17.89 -9.88
N ALA A 42 1.70 -18.64 -10.09
CA ALA A 42 2.40 -19.35 -9.02
C ALA A 42 2.92 -18.40 -7.95
N TRP A 43 3.63 -17.36 -8.36
CA TRP A 43 4.24 -16.41 -7.45
C TRP A 43 3.23 -15.63 -6.60
N PRO A 44 2.27 -14.89 -7.19
CA PRO A 44 1.31 -14.13 -6.40
C PRO A 44 0.39 -15.03 -5.54
N PHE A 45 0.13 -16.28 -5.93
CA PHE A 45 -0.60 -17.24 -5.11
C PHE A 45 0.17 -17.64 -3.83
N TRP A 46 1.42 -18.11 -3.96
CA TRP A 46 2.20 -18.52 -2.79
C TRP A 46 2.50 -17.35 -1.86
N LEU A 47 2.74 -16.16 -2.41
CA LEU A 47 2.97 -14.95 -1.61
C LEU A 47 1.71 -14.56 -0.82
N SER A 48 0.53 -14.63 -1.43
CA SER A 48 -0.73 -14.39 -0.73
C SER A 48 -1.08 -15.49 0.29
N VAL A 49 -0.65 -16.74 0.09
CA VAL A 49 -0.76 -17.78 1.14
C VAL A 49 0.06 -17.40 2.37
N VAL A 50 1.32 -17.01 2.19
CA VAL A 50 2.20 -16.59 3.31
C VAL A 50 1.63 -15.36 4.00
N MET A 51 1.18 -14.37 3.24
CA MET A 51 0.57 -13.15 3.78
C MET A 51 -0.69 -13.45 4.59
N LEU A 52 -1.54 -14.38 4.12
CA LEU A 52 -2.72 -14.83 4.86
C LEU A 52 -2.31 -15.51 6.18
N GLY A 53 -1.29 -16.37 6.15
CA GLY A 53 -0.73 -17.00 7.34
C GLY A 53 -0.25 -15.97 8.38
N CYS A 54 0.45 -14.93 7.94
CA CYS A 54 0.86 -13.82 8.80
C CYS A 54 -0.34 -13.07 9.39
N CYS A 55 -1.39 -12.80 8.60
CA CYS A 55 -2.61 -12.15 9.08
C CYS A 55 -3.33 -12.99 10.15
N ILE A 56 -3.41 -14.31 9.95
CA ILE A 56 -3.98 -15.24 10.93
C ILE A 56 -3.13 -15.23 12.21
N ALA A 57 -1.81 -15.31 12.09
CA ALA A 57 -0.91 -15.24 13.25
C ALA A 57 -1.09 -13.93 14.04
N THR A 58 -1.24 -12.79 13.35
CA THR A 58 -1.55 -11.50 13.99
C THR A 58 -2.90 -11.52 14.68
N ALA A 59 -3.95 -12.06 14.05
CA ALA A 59 -5.27 -12.19 14.67
C ALA A 59 -5.27 -13.09 15.92
N VAL A 60 -4.53 -14.21 15.88
CA VAL A 60 -4.36 -15.10 17.03
C VAL A 60 -3.59 -14.41 18.16
N ARG A 61 -2.48 -13.72 17.84
CA ARG A 61 -1.70 -12.95 18.83
C ARG A 61 -2.50 -11.80 19.44
N TRP A 62 -3.36 -11.17 18.65
CA TRP A 62 -4.29 -10.15 19.09
C TRP A 62 -5.31 -10.72 20.08
N PHE A 63 -5.87 -11.91 19.81
CA PHE A 63 -6.80 -12.58 20.73
C PHE A 63 -6.09 -13.01 22.01
N ALA A 64 -4.86 -13.51 21.91
CA ALA A 64 -4.01 -13.88 23.03
C ALA A 64 -3.43 -12.68 23.82
N ARG A 65 -3.68 -11.43 23.37
CA ARG A 65 -3.14 -10.18 23.96
C ARG A 65 -1.62 -10.18 24.18
N GLN A 66 -0.89 -10.89 23.32
CA GLN A 66 0.56 -11.05 23.46
C GLN A 66 1.35 -9.87 22.89
N THR A 67 0.76 -9.07 22.00
CA THR A 67 1.41 -7.91 21.40
C THR A 67 1.14 -6.62 22.21
N PRO A 68 2.12 -5.70 22.30
CA PRO A 68 1.93 -4.38 22.93
C PRO A 68 0.78 -3.59 22.28
N GLU A 69 0.65 -3.69 20.96
CA GLU A 69 -0.40 -3.06 20.16
C GLU A 69 -1.82 -3.55 20.52
N SER A 70 -1.95 -4.84 20.88
CA SER A 70 -3.23 -5.43 21.31
C SER A 70 -3.67 -4.97 22.71
N ARG A 71 -2.74 -4.47 23.53
CA ARG A 71 -3.01 -3.94 24.88
C ARG A 71 -3.16 -2.41 24.88
N SER A 72 -2.68 -1.73 23.84
CA SER A 72 -2.72 -0.28 23.73
C SER A 72 -4.12 0.23 23.41
N THR A 73 -4.62 1.14 24.25
CA THR A 73 -5.88 1.87 24.02
C THR A 73 -5.62 3.27 23.47
N GLU A 74 -4.38 3.57 23.10
CA GLU A 74 -4.03 4.87 22.52
C GLU A 74 -4.78 5.11 21.22
N GLN A 75 -4.91 6.39 20.88
CA GLN A 75 -5.59 6.81 19.67
C GLN A 75 -4.68 6.53 18.46
N TYR A 76 -5.06 5.59 17.60
CA TYR A 76 -4.26 5.13 16.46
C TYR A 76 -3.92 6.26 15.47
N MET A 77 -4.82 7.22 15.32
CA MET A 77 -4.60 8.40 14.50
C MET A 77 -5.11 9.65 15.22
N ASP A 78 -4.22 10.63 15.37
CA ASP A 78 -4.58 11.99 15.71
C ASP A 78 -5.18 12.72 14.50
N ARG A 79 -5.98 13.77 14.72
CA ARG A 79 -6.65 14.54 13.66
C ARG A 79 -5.66 15.07 12.61
N THR A 80 -4.47 15.45 13.06
CA THR A 80 -3.37 15.91 12.20
C THR A 80 -2.89 14.81 11.26
N THR A 81 -2.71 13.58 11.77
CA THR A 81 -2.30 12.41 10.99
C THR A 81 -3.35 12.02 9.95
N VAL A 82 -4.65 12.14 10.28
CA VAL A 82 -5.76 11.89 9.34
C VAL A 82 -5.69 12.83 8.14
N GLN A 83 -5.48 14.13 8.39
CA GLN A 83 -5.42 15.13 7.34
C GLN A 83 -4.25 14.89 6.38
N ILE A 84 -3.07 14.60 6.92
CA ILE A 84 -1.88 14.29 6.11
C ILE A 84 -2.13 13.03 5.26
N ASN A 85 -2.65 11.95 5.86
CA ASN A 85 -2.97 10.73 5.12
C ASN A 85 -4.01 10.95 4.03
N ALA A 86 -5.06 11.72 4.31
CA ALA A 86 -6.11 12.03 3.33
C ALA A 86 -5.55 12.81 2.14
N ILE A 87 -4.67 13.80 2.38
CA ILE A 87 -3.99 14.55 1.33
C ILE A 87 -3.09 13.63 0.51
N THR A 88 -2.33 12.74 1.16
CA THR A 88 -1.45 11.79 0.46
C THR A 88 -2.23 10.83 -0.42
N VAL A 89 -3.28 10.19 0.11
CA VAL A 89 -4.15 9.30 -0.67
C VAL A 89 -4.82 10.06 -1.82
N GLY A 90 -5.34 11.26 -1.56
CA GLY A 90 -5.93 12.12 -2.60
C GLY A 90 -4.93 12.48 -3.69
N SER A 91 -3.67 12.75 -3.33
CA SER A 91 -2.60 13.07 -4.28
C SER A 91 -2.25 11.86 -5.17
N LEU A 92 -2.22 10.65 -4.61
CA LEU A 92 -1.98 9.42 -5.37
C LEU A 92 -3.13 9.12 -6.35
N VAL A 93 -4.38 9.31 -5.90
CA VAL A 93 -5.55 9.17 -6.78
C VAL A 93 -5.52 10.21 -7.90
N ALA A 94 -5.15 11.46 -7.58
CA ALA A 94 -4.98 12.51 -8.58
C ALA A 94 -3.86 12.18 -9.58
N LEU A 95 -2.73 11.61 -9.12
CA LEU A 95 -1.68 11.12 -10.01
C LEU A 95 -2.25 10.07 -10.98
N LEU A 96 -2.93 9.04 -10.48
CA LEU A 96 -3.53 8.01 -11.33
C LEU A 96 -4.51 8.62 -12.35
N ALA A 97 -5.38 9.54 -11.92
CA ALA A 97 -6.29 10.23 -12.84
C ALA A 97 -5.54 11.05 -13.89
N LEU A 98 -4.51 11.80 -13.51
CA LEU A 98 -3.68 12.58 -14.43
C LEU A 98 -2.92 11.69 -15.42
N THR A 99 -2.40 10.54 -14.97
CA THR A 99 -1.66 9.62 -15.87
C THR A 99 -2.50 9.19 -17.06
N HIS A 100 -3.82 9.03 -16.88
CA HIS A 100 -4.75 8.70 -17.96
C HIS A 100 -5.03 9.86 -18.93
N VAL A 101 -4.88 11.12 -18.50
CA VAL A 101 -5.23 12.30 -19.31
C VAL A 101 -4.00 12.88 -20.03
N ILE A 102 -2.90 13.09 -19.31
CA ILE A 102 -1.72 13.81 -19.79
C ILE A 102 -0.48 12.92 -19.97
N GLY A 103 -0.60 11.62 -19.68
CA GLY A 103 0.50 10.65 -19.75
C GLY A 103 1.36 10.61 -18.48
N MET A 104 2.10 9.52 -18.33
CA MET A 104 2.83 9.19 -17.10
C MET A 104 3.93 10.20 -16.74
N TYR A 105 4.71 10.65 -17.73
CA TYR A 105 5.81 11.58 -17.51
C TYR A 105 5.35 12.94 -16.96
N PHE A 106 4.34 13.55 -17.60
CA PHE A 106 3.80 14.82 -17.12
C PHE A 106 3.03 14.66 -15.80
N ALA A 107 2.31 13.56 -15.61
CA ALA A 107 1.57 13.32 -14.38
C ALA A 107 2.51 13.15 -13.17
N THR A 108 3.60 12.39 -13.32
CA THR A 108 4.61 12.20 -12.26
C THR A 108 5.34 13.49 -11.93
N MET A 109 5.72 14.27 -12.93
CA MET A 109 6.34 15.59 -12.76
C MET A 109 5.45 16.54 -11.94
N LEU A 110 4.16 16.62 -12.29
CA LEU A 110 3.18 17.49 -11.63
C LEU A 110 2.83 17.00 -10.21
N PHE A 111 2.74 15.69 -10.02
CA PHE A 111 2.58 15.06 -8.71
C PHE A 111 3.75 15.35 -7.79
N LEU A 112 5.00 15.16 -8.26
CA LEU A 112 6.19 15.45 -7.46
C LEU A 112 6.25 16.93 -7.07
N LEU A 113 5.92 17.83 -8.00
CA LEU A 113 5.88 19.26 -7.73
C LEU A 113 4.87 19.60 -6.63
N PHE A 114 3.65 19.08 -6.74
CA PHE A 114 2.61 19.28 -5.73
C PHE A 114 3.00 18.68 -4.37
N TYR A 115 3.45 17.42 -4.36
CA TYR A 115 3.72 16.67 -3.15
C TYR A 115 4.92 17.24 -2.38
N LEU A 116 6.05 17.51 -3.06
CA LEU A 116 7.23 18.10 -2.43
C LEU A 116 6.97 19.52 -1.92
N ARG A 117 6.15 20.30 -2.63
CA ARG A 117 5.87 21.69 -2.26
C ARG A 117 4.87 21.84 -1.13
N PHE A 118 3.75 21.11 -1.18
CA PHE A 118 2.65 21.26 -0.23
C PHE A 118 2.77 20.32 0.96
N VAL A 119 3.18 19.06 0.73
CA VAL A 119 3.33 18.06 1.80
C VAL A 119 4.74 18.11 2.39
N GLY A 120 5.77 18.14 1.55
CA GLY A 120 7.17 18.19 1.98
C GLY A 120 7.68 19.57 2.45
N ARG A 121 6.98 20.66 2.09
CA ARG A 121 7.36 22.06 2.38
C ARG A 121 8.81 22.39 1.97
N HIS A 122 9.35 21.73 0.94
CA HIS A 122 10.72 21.96 0.49
C HIS A 122 10.88 23.25 -0.31
N ALA A 123 12.12 23.75 -0.41
CA ALA A 123 12.44 24.93 -1.21
C ALA A 123 12.14 24.71 -2.70
N TRP A 124 11.72 25.77 -3.39
CA TRP A 124 11.35 25.74 -4.82
C TRP A 124 12.46 25.20 -5.71
N LEU A 125 13.73 25.49 -5.40
CA LEU A 125 14.88 24.99 -6.14
C LEU A 125 14.95 23.46 -6.11
N LEU A 126 14.84 22.83 -4.93
CA LEU A 126 14.83 21.36 -4.81
C LEU A 126 13.61 20.74 -5.49
N THR A 127 12.45 21.37 -5.37
CA THR A 127 11.20 20.88 -5.97
C THR A 127 11.29 20.85 -7.50
N ILE A 128 11.79 21.92 -8.12
CA ILE A 128 11.93 22.03 -9.57
C ILE A 128 13.02 21.08 -10.07
N SER A 129 14.18 21.01 -9.40
CA SER A 129 15.27 20.11 -9.79
C SER A 129 14.87 18.63 -9.77
N ILE A 130 14.16 18.19 -8.72
CA ILE A 130 13.74 16.79 -8.58
C ILE A 130 12.57 16.46 -9.53
N SER A 131 11.61 17.37 -9.66
CA SER A 131 10.45 17.20 -10.54
C SER A 131 10.83 17.10 -12.01
N LEU A 132 11.83 17.86 -12.48
CA LEU A 132 12.37 17.75 -13.85
C LEU A 132 13.40 16.62 -13.97
N GLY A 133 14.25 16.39 -12.97
CA GLY A 133 15.38 15.46 -13.09
C GLY A 133 14.99 13.97 -13.09
N LEU A 134 13.96 13.58 -12.34
CA LEU A 134 13.57 12.16 -12.19
C LEU A 134 12.73 11.60 -13.35
N PRO A 135 11.73 12.31 -13.90
CA PRO A 135 10.88 11.75 -14.94
C PRO A 135 11.53 11.73 -16.33
N ILE A 136 12.57 12.54 -16.56
CA ILE A 136 13.20 12.72 -17.88
C ILE A 136 14.40 11.76 -18.07
N GLY A 137 14.85 11.09 -17.01
CA GLY A 137 15.99 10.15 -17.01
C GLY A 137 15.62 8.69 -17.27
#